data_AF-A0A7G6XXP2-F1
#
_entry.id   AF-A0A7G6XXP2-F1
#
_cell.length_a   1.000
_cell.length_b   1.000
_cell.length_c   1.000
_cell.angle_alpha   90.00
_cell.angle_beta   90.00
_cell.angle_gamma   90.00
#
_symmetry.space_group_name_H-M   'P 1'
#
loop_
_entity.id
_entity.type
_entity.pdbx_description
1 polymer ?
#
loop_
_entity_poly.entity_id
_entity_poly.type
_entity_poly.pdbx_seq_one_letter_code
_entity_poly.pdbx_strand_id
1 'polypeptide(L)'
;MSAIDGKLQEYQLEVGYWTDRQRGYESQARECALKADLLRSRIAGIKEALQILESTEAEAPSTEASASGAARLTVRKRQRSLTGHWQQIMQLVDGHEGFDYDTLAEAVEAVGHDANRDTLRSQMSLYKQSGIVEAIEDGRFRLTDAGRRVAGIAQSDTGEVPPNENGAAEAAPEARPDANPA
;
A
#
# COMPACT_ATOMS: atom_id res chain seq x y z
N MET A 1 -16.10 -35.78 -57.41
CA MET A 1 -16.61 -35.12 -56.18
C MET A 1 -17.99 -34.59 -56.48
N SER A 2 -19.00 -35.04 -55.74
CA SER A 2 -20.40 -34.61 -55.94
C SER A 2 -20.60 -33.23 -55.34
N ALA A 3 -21.48 -32.40 -55.92
CA ALA A 3 -21.83 -31.10 -55.35
C ALA A 3 -22.41 -31.22 -53.92
N ILE A 4 -22.89 -32.41 -53.55
CA ILE A 4 -23.37 -32.74 -52.21
C ILE A 4 -22.21 -32.81 -51.21
N ASP A 5 -21.07 -33.39 -51.59
CA ASP A 5 -19.90 -33.53 -50.72
C ASP A 5 -19.33 -32.17 -50.34
N GLY A 6 -19.31 -31.22 -51.29
CA GLY A 6 -18.84 -29.85 -51.05
C GLY A 6 -19.71 -29.09 -50.05
N LYS A 7 -21.04 -29.17 -50.19
CA LYS A 7 -21.98 -28.53 -49.24
C LYS A 7 -21.91 -29.14 -47.84
N LEU A 8 -21.68 -30.45 -47.75
CA LEU A 8 -21.51 -31.13 -46.47
C LEU A 8 -20.23 -30.64 -45.76
N GLN A 9 -19.14 -30.47 -46.50
CA GLN A 9 -17.88 -29.96 -45.95
C GLN A 9 -18.01 -28.50 -45.49
N GLU A 10 -18.71 -27.65 -46.24
CA GLU A 10 -18.99 -26.26 -45.87
C GLU A 10 -19.81 -26.17 -44.57
N TYR A 11 -20.86 -26.99 -44.45
CA TYR A 11 -21.68 -27.04 -43.23
C TYR A 11 -20.88 -27.54 -42.02
N GLN A 12 -19.99 -28.52 -42.20
CA GLN A 12 -19.12 -29.01 -41.12
C GLN A 12 -18.17 -27.91 -40.61
N LEU A 13 -17.62 -27.10 -41.53
CA LEU A 13 -16.76 -25.97 -41.16
C LEU A 13 -17.55 -24.89 -40.41
N GLU A 14 -18.76 -24.58 -40.87
CA GLU A 14 -19.62 -23.58 -40.23
C GLU A 14 -20.04 -24.03 -38.81
N VAL A 15 -20.45 -25.28 -38.64
CA VAL A 15 -20.76 -25.85 -37.31
C VAL A 15 -19.55 -25.79 -36.40
N GLY A 16 -18.36 -26.17 -36.90
CA GLY A 16 -17.10 -26.07 -36.15
C GLY A 16 -16.85 -24.65 -35.64
N TYR A 17 -16.92 -23.66 -36.54
CA TYR A 17 -16.74 -22.25 -36.20
C TYR A 17 -17.70 -21.76 -35.11
N TRP A 18 -19.00 -22.08 -35.22
CA TRP A 18 -19.96 -21.66 -34.21
C TRP A 18 -19.76 -22.36 -32.86
N THR A 19 -19.38 -23.65 -32.86
CA THR A 19 -19.10 -24.38 -31.59
C THR A 19 -17.86 -23.85 -30.87
N ASP A 20 -16.81 -23.48 -31.60
CA ASP A 20 -15.60 -22.88 -31.01
C ASP A 20 -15.91 -21.48 -30.46
N ARG A 21 -16.71 -20.70 -31.19
CA ARG A 21 -17.17 -19.39 -30.73
C ARG A 21 -18.04 -19.49 -29.48
N GLN A 22 -18.95 -20.47 -29.42
CA GLN A 22 -19.76 -20.73 -28.23
C GLN A 22 -18.88 -21.12 -27.04
N ARG A 23 -17.88 -21.99 -27.22
CA ARG A 23 -16.90 -22.33 -26.17
C ARG A 23 -16.14 -21.10 -25.67
N GLY A 24 -15.78 -20.18 -26.57
CA GLY A 24 -15.18 -18.89 -26.19
C GLY A 24 -16.07 -18.07 -25.25
N TYR A 25 -17.36 -17.93 -25.59
CA TYR A 25 -18.32 -17.22 -24.73
C TYR A 25 -18.54 -17.90 -23.39
N GLU A 26 -18.64 -19.23 -23.35
CA GLU A 26 -18.76 -19.98 -22.10
C GLU A 26 -17.52 -19.82 -21.20
N SER A 27 -16.32 -19.81 -21.79
CA SER A 27 -15.08 -19.56 -21.07
C SER A 27 -15.07 -18.15 -20.47
N GLN A 28 -15.44 -17.14 -21.25
CA GLN A 28 -15.51 -15.76 -20.78
C GLN A 28 -16.56 -15.57 -19.69
N ALA A 29 -17.73 -16.22 -19.82
CA ALA A 29 -18.77 -16.19 -18.80
C ALA A 29 -18.30 -16.80 -17.47
N ARG A 30 -17.55 -17.91 -17.51
CA ARG A 30 -16.95 -18.53 -16.32
C ARG A 30 -15.93 -17.61 -15.65
N GLU A 31 -15.07 -16.96 -16.44
CA GLU A 31 -14.08 -16.02 -15.91
C GLU A 31 -14.76 -14.82 -15.23
N CYS A 32 -15.80 -14.26 -15.85
CA CYS A 32 -16.60 -13.18 -15.26
C CYS A 32 -17.29 -13.62 -13.96
N ALA A 33 -17.81 -14.85 -13.90
CA ALA A 33 -18.43 -15.39 -12.68
C ALA A 33 -17.42 -15.50 -11.53
N LEU A 34 -16.22 -16.05 -11.80
CA LEU A 34 -15.15 -16.15 -10.79
C LEU A 34 -14.71 -14.78 -10.28
N LYS A 35 -14.57 -13.79 -11.17
CA LYS A 35 -14.25 -12.41 -10.79
C LYS A 35 -15.35 -11.79 -9.91
N ALA A 36 -16.62 -12.02 -10.26
CA ALA A 36 -17.75 -11.54 -9.47
C ALA A 36 -17.76 -12.15 -8.06
N ASP A 37 -17.49 -13.44 -7.93
CA ASP A 37 -17.43 -14.12 -6.63
C ASP A 37 -16.27 -13.61 -5.76
N LEU A 38 -15.09 -13.41 -6.35
CA LEU A 38 -13.95 -12.80 -5.66
C LEU A 38 -14.28 -11.41 -5.12
N LEU A 39 -14.91 -10.57 -5.94
CA LEU A 39 -15.31 -9.21 -5.52
C LEU A 39 -16.36 -9.26 -4.41
N ARG A 40 -17.33 -10.17 -4.47
CA ARG A 40 -18.33 -10.35 -3.41
C ARG A 40 -17.68 -10.75 -2.09
N SER A 41 -16.73 -11.68 -2.12
CA SER A 41 -15.98 -12.09 -0.92
C SER A 41 -15.20 -10.91 -0.31
N ARG A 42 -14.51 -10.13 -1.14
CA ARG A 42 -13.76 -8.95 -0.67
C ARG A 42 -14.68 -7.89 -0.05
N ILE A 43 -15.84 -7.64 -0.67
CA ILE A 43 -16.84 -6.71 -0.12
C ILE A 43 -17.37 -7.21 1.23
N ALA A 44 -17.63 -8.52 1.36
CA ALA A 44 -18.08 -9.10 2.62
C ALA A 44 -17.04 -8.91 3.73
N GLY A 45 -15.76 -9.19 3.46
CA GLY A 45 -14.68 -8.99 4.44
C GLY A 45 -14.50 -7.52 4.85
N ILE A 46 -14.64 -6.57 3.91
CA ILE A 46 -14.59 -5.14 4.25
C ILE A 46 -15.77 -4.75 5.14
N LYS A 47 -16.98 -5.26 4.87
CA LYS A 47 -18.16 -4.98 5.71
C LYS A 47 -17.99 -5.51 7.13
N GLU A 48 -17.45 -6.71 7.29
CA GLU A 48 -17.16 -7.29 8.61
C GLU A 48 -16.13 -6.44 9.37
N ALA A 49 -15.04 -6.03 8.71
CA ALA A 49 -14.04 -5.16 9.32
C ALA A 49 -14.64 -3.81 9.78
N LEU A 50 -15.55 -3.23 8.98
CA LEU A 50 -16.25 -1.99 9.35
C LEU A 50 -17.17 -2.20 10.57
N GLN A 51 -17.88 -3.33 10.64
CA GLN A 51 -18.76 -3.65 11.77
C GLN A 51 -17.97 -3.84 13.08
N ILE A 52 -16.78 -4.43 13.01
CA ILE A 52 -15.88 -4.54 14.16
C ILE A 52 -15.47 -3.15 14.65
N LEU A 53 -15.07 -2.26 13.73
CA LEU A 53 -14.67 -0.88 14.07
C LEU A 53 -15.81 -0.11 14.74
N GLU A 54 -17.03 -0.21 14.21
CA GLU A 54 -18.22 0.43 14.79
C GLU A 54 -18.53 -0.11 16.19
N SER A 55 -18.33 -1.41 16.42
CA SER A 55 -18.53 -2.03 17.73
C SER A 55 -17.48 -1.61 18.76
N THR A 56 -16.24 -1.33 18.34
CA THR A 56 -15.16 -0.89 19.23
C THR A 56 -15.25 0.57 19.67
N GLU A 57 -16.03 1.41 18.99
CA GLU A 57 -16.21 2.83 19.36
C GLU A 57 -17.23 3.00 20.52
N ALA A 58 -18.02 1.98 20.83
CA ALA A 58 -19.03 1.99 21.89
C ALA A 58 -18.49 1.73 23.31
N GLU A 59 -17.19 1.41 23.48
CA GLU A 59 -16.62 0.95 24.76
C GLU A 59 -15.45 1.82 25.26
N ALA A 60 -15.48 3.14 24.99
CA ALA A 60 -14.57 4.08 25.64
C ALA A 60 -15.11 4.49 27.03
N PRO A 61 -14.42 4.20 28.15
CA PRO A 61 -14.85 4.66 29.46
C PRO A 61 -14.68 6.18 29.57
N SER A 62 -15.82 6.88 29.65
CA SER A 62 -15.91 8.30 30.00
C SER A 62 -15.19 8.58 31.31
N THR A 63 -14.00 9.18 31.22
CA THR A 63 -13.36 9.86 32.35
C THR A 63 -13.45 11.36 32.11
N GLU A 64 -14.45 11.97 32.76
CA GLU A 64 -14.53 13.40 32.96
C GLU A 64 -13.39 13.84 33.90
N ALA A 65 -12.57 14.81 33.47
CA ALA A 65 -11.93 15.74 34.40
C ALA A 65 -11.52 17.02 33.66
N SER A 66 -12.09 18.11 34.16
CA SER A 66 -11.84 19.52 33.90
C SER A 66 -10.36 19.93 34.10
N ALA A 67 -9.79 20.71 33.18
CA ALA A 67 -8.98 21.91 33.48
C ALA A 67 -8.31 22.52 32.24
N SER A 68 -8.64 23.81 32.01
CA SER A 68 -7.83 24.92 31.50
C SER A 68 -6.44 24.65 30.89
N GLY A 69 -6.21 25.21 29.69
CA GLY A 69 -4.89 25.67 29.27
C GLY A 69 -4.39 25.08 27.95
N ALA A 70 -4.49 25.86 26.88
CA ALA A 70 -3.63 25.78 25.70
C ALA A 70 -3.38 24.35 25.15
N ALA A 71 -4.45 23.67 24.72
CA ALA A 71 -4.32 22.51 23.87
C ALA A 71 -3.73 22.94 22.52
N ARG A 72 -2.40 22.94 22.42
CA ARG A 72 -1.71 22.77 21.15
C ARG A 72 -2.34 21.52 20.54
N LEU A 73 -3.15 21.74 19.51
CA LEU A 73 -3.66 20.73 18.62
C LEU A 73 -2.45 20.03 17.99
N THR A 74 -1.88 19.08 18.71
CA THR A 74 -1.09 18.00 18.13
C THR A 74 -2.10 17.12 17.42
N VAL A 75 -2.56 17.63 16.27
CA VAL A 75 -3.23 16.81 15.26
C VAL A 75 -2.19 15.74 14.93
N ARG A 76 -2.29 14.58 15.59
CA ARG A 76 -1.71 13.34 15.08
C ARG A 76 -2.26 13.24 13.67
N LYS A 77 -1.47 13.65 12.68
CA LYS A 77 -1.80 13.51 11.26
C LYS A 77 -2.12 12.03 11.10
N ARG A 78 -3.40 11.68 10.97
CA ARG A 78 -3.82 10.33 10.57
C ARG A 78 -2.97 10.01 9.34
N GLN A 79 -2.05 9.05 9.46
CA GLN A 79 -1.24 8.61 8.34
C GLN A 79 -2.23 8.17 7.27
N ARG A 80 -2.33 8.97 6.19
CA ARG A 80 -3.19 8.59 5.06
C ARG A 80 -2.58 7.33 4.48
N SER A 81 -3.35 6.25 4.48
CA SER A 81 -2.97 5.02 3.80
C SER A 81 -2.74 5.31 2.31
N LEU A 82 -1.75 4.65 1.73
CA LEU A 82 -1.54 4.66 0.29
C LEU A 82 -2.79 4.11 -0.39
N THR A 83 -3.16 4.68 -1.54
CA THR A 83 -4.23 4.07 -2.36
C THR A 83 -3.74 2.75 -2.95
N GLY A 84 -4.65 1.86 -3.34
CA GLY A 84 -4.29 0.52 -3.82
C GLY A 84 -3.29 0.52 -4.99
N HIS A 85 -3.44 1.42 -5.97
CA HIS A 85 -2.48 1.55 -7.07
C HIS A 85 -1.12 2.01 -6.56
N TRP A 86 -1.08 3.00 -5.67
CA TRP A 86 0.18 3.49 -5.10
C TRP A 86 0.87 2.45 -4.21
N GLN A 87 0.13 1.58 -3.52
CA GLN A 87 0.73 0.44 -2.82
C GLN A 87 1.43 -0.51 -3.79
N GLN A 88 0.79 -0.85 -4.91
CA GLN A 88 1.37 -1.72 -5.94
C GLN A 88 2.59 -1.07 -6.61
N ILE A 89 2.52 0.22 -6.94
CA ILE A 89 3.65 0.97 -7.48
C ILE A 89 4.84 0.94 -6.49
N MET A 90 4.57 1.18 -5.21
CA MET A 90 5.59 1.17 -4.16
C MET A 90 6.21 -0.23 -3.95
N GLN A 91 5.42 -1.30 -4.09
CA GLN A 91 5.91 -2.67 -4.07
C GLN A 91 6.86 -2.98 -5.23
N LEU A 92 6.57 -2.48 -6.43
CA LEU A 92 7.42 -2.69 -7.61
C LEU A 92 8.77 -1.99 -7.46
N VAL A 93 8.80 -0.77 -6.90
CA VAL A 93 10.03 0.01 -6.80
C VAL A 93 10.90 -0.34 -5.58
N ASP A 94 10.36 -1.03 -4.56
CA ASP A 94 11.12 -1.43 -3.36
C ASP A 94 12.28 -2.39 -3.67
N GLY A 95 12.21 -3.12 -4.78
CA GLY A 95 13.29 -4.00 -5.25
C GLY A 95 14.55 -3.25 -5.71
N HIS A 96 14.50 -1.92 -5.83
CA HIS A 96 15.63 -1.09 -6.23
C HIS A 96 16.27 -0.43 -5.00
N GLU A 97 17.61 -0.36 -4.97
CA GLU A 97 18.33 0.39 -3.92
C GLU A 97 17.96 1.88 -3.87
N GLY A 98 17.37 2.40 -4.95
CA GLY A 98 16.71 3.69 -5.03
C GLY A 98 16.07 3.85 -6.40
N PHE A 99 15.07 4.70 -6.52
CA PHE A 99 14.32 4.93 -7.76
C PHE A 99 14.20 6.42 -8.05
N ASP A 100 14.21 6.77 -9.33
CA ASP A 100 13.98 8.13 -9.81
C ASP A 100 12.56 8.27 -10.39
N TYR A 101 12.28 9.43 -10.98
CA TYR A 101 10.98 9.69 -11.59
C TYR A 101 10.70 8.85 -12.84
N ASP A 102 11.74 8.42 -13.56
CA ASP A 102 11.58 7.62 -14.77
C ASP A 102 11.24 6.18 -14.38
N THR A 103 11.95 5.62 -13.39
CA THR A 103 11.62 4.32 -12.77
C THR A 103 10.19 4.31 -12.22
N LEU A 104 9.77 5.39 -11.57
CA LEU A 104 8.42 5.52 -11.03
C LEU A 104 7.35 5.58 -12.13
N ALA A 105 7.66 6.25 -13.25
CA ALA A 105 6.76 6.32 -14.39
C ALA A 105 6.57 4.94 -15.04
N GLU A 106 7.64 4.15 -15.17
CA GLU A 106 7.57 2.77 -15.65
C GLU A 106 6.71 1.90 -14.74
N ALA A 107 6.86 2.03 -13.41
CA ALA A 107 6.05 1.29 -12.44
C ALA A 107 4.56 1.68 -12.50
N VAL A 108 4.26 2.96 -12.71
CA VAL A 108 2.90 3.48 -12.90
C VAL A 108 2.24 2.90 -14.15
N GLU A 109 2.98 2.85 -15.25
CA GLU A 109 2.53 2.24 -16.51
C GLU A 109 2.29 0.74 -16.35
N ALA A 110 3.20 0.02 -15.68
CA ALA A 110 3.06 -1.41 -15.42
C ALA A 110 1.81 -1.76 -14.59
N VAL A 111 1.41 -0.89 -13.67
CA VAL A 111 0.18 -1.04 -12.87
C VAL A 111 -1.08 -0.61 -13.65
N GLY A 112 -0.92 0.03 -14.82
CA GLY A 112 -2.03 0.57 -15.61
C GLY A 112 -2.68 1.80 -14.97
N HIS A 113 -1.92 2.55 -14.16
CA HIS A 113 -2.39 3.79 -13.56
C HIS A 113 -2.01 4.98 -14.45
N ASP A 114 -2.94 5.90 -14.71
CA ASP A 114 -2.64 7.12 -15.46
C ASP A 114 -2.18 8.22 -14.49
N ALA A 115 -0.86 8.43 -14.41
CA ALA A 115 -0.27 9.53 -13.67
C ALA A 115 0.83 10.21 -14.47
N ASN A 116 0.66 11.52 -14.70
CA ASN A 116 1.67 12.34 -15.36
C ASN A 116 2.83 12.73 -14.41
N ARG A 117 3.92 13.23 -14.97
CA ARG A 117 5.15 13.57 -14.22
C ARG A 117 4.94 14.61 -13.11
N ASP A 118 4.02 15.55 -13.29
CA ASP A 118 3.69 16.56 -12.27
C ASP A 118 2.95 15.94 -11.07
N THR A 119 2.09 14.96 -11.35
CA THR A 119 1.41 14.16 -10.32
C THR A 119 2.43 13.32 -9.57
N LEU A 120 3.37 12.68 -10.26
CA LEU A 120 4.47 11.92 -9.63
C LEU A 120 5.28 12.82 -8.68
N ARG A 121 5.66 14.02 -9.13
CA ARG A 121 6.40 14.99 -8.31
C ARG A 121 5.61 15.43 -7.08
N SER A 122 4.33 15.73 -7.25
CA SER A 122 3.45 16.16 -6.16
C SER A 122 3.27 15.04 -5.13
N GLN A 123 3.04 13.81 -5.58
CA GLN A 123 2.89 12.65 -4.72
C GLN A 123 4.20 12.32 -3.98
N MET A 124 5.34 12.37 -4.67
CA MET A 124 6.63 12.11 -4.02
C MET A 124 6.96 13.15 -2.95
N SER A 125 6.63 14.42 -3.19
CA SER A 125 6.75 15.47 -2.17
C SER A 125 5.87 15.18 -0.95
N LEU A 126 4.63 14.73 -1.15
CA LEU A 126 3.73 14.35 -0.05
C LEU A 126 4.26 13.16 0.73
N TYR A 127 4.74 12.12 0.03
CA TYR A 127 5.29 10.91 0.65
C TYR A 127 6.59 11.18 1.41
N LYS A 128 7.40 12.12 0.93
CA LYS A 128 8.57 12.60 1.67
C LYS A 128 8.17 13.31 2.96
N GLN A 129 7.17 14.20 2.89
CA GLN A 129 6.66 14.90 4.08
C GLN A 129 5.98 13.96 5.09
N SER A 130 5.42 12.85 4.65
CA SER A 130 4.81 11.85 5.52
C SER A 130 5.78 10.77 6.00
N GLY A 131 7.05 10.83 5.60
CA GLY A 131 8.08 9.84 5.97
C GLY A 131 7.90 8.46 5.34
N ILE A 132 7.15 8.35 4.23
CA ILE A 132 6.98 7.10 3.48
C ILE A 132 8.20 6.85 2.59
N VAL A 133 8.73 7.91 2.00
CA VAL A 133 9.96 7.87 1.20
C VAL A 133 10.95 8.89 1.74
N GLU A 134 12.22 8.63 1.53
CA GLU A 134 13.30 9.57 1.77
C GLU A 134 14.04 9.86 0.47
N ALA A 135 14.61 11.06 0.38
CA ALA A 135 15.46 11.42 -0.75
C ALA A 135 16.89 10.98 -0.43
N ILE A 136 17.50 10.26 -1.36
CA ILE A 136 18.92 9.93 -1.33
C ILE A 136 19.66 10.96 -2.22
N GLU A 137 20.99 10.84 -2.28
CA GLU A 137 21.82 11.56 -3.25
C GLU A 137 21.36 11.32 -4.70
N ASP A 138 21.74 12.26 -5.58
CA ASP A 138 21.43 12.25 -7.01
C ASP A 138 19.94 12.35 -7.38
N GLY A 139 19.10 12.88 -6.48
CA GLY A 139 17.68 13.11 -6.78
C GLY A 139 16.85 11.82 -6.84
N ARG A 140 17.38 10.73 -6.28
CA ARG A 140 16.70 9.44 -6.16
C ARG A 140 15.95 9.35 -4.82
N PHE A 141 15.02 8.42 -4.76
CA PHE A 141 14.20 8.16 -3.59
C PHE A 141 14.35 6.71 -3.15
N ARG A 142 14.12 6.46 -1.87
CA ARG A 142 14.02 5.10 -1.31
C ARG A 142 12.83 5.03 -0.36
N LEU A 143 12.20 3.86 -0.29
CA LEU A 143 11.17 3.59 0.71
C LEU A 143 11.81 3.50 2.10
N THR A 144 11.21 4.20 3.05
CA THR A 144 11.53 4.00 4.48
C THR A 144 10.85 2.72 4.98
N ASP A 145 11.20 2.28 6.18
CA ASP A 145 10.52 1.14 6.81
C ASP A 145 9.06 1.44 7.15
N ALA A 146 8.71 2.71 7.36
CA ALA A 146 7.31 3.11 7.45
C ALA A 146 6.62 2.98 6.09
N GLY A 147 7.28 3.38 5.00
CA GLY A 147 6.77 3.24 3.64
C GLY A 147 6.54 1.78 3.25
N ARG A 148 7.49 0.89 3.54
CA ARG A 148 7.37 -0.55 3.26
C ARG A 148 6.16 -1.17 3.96
N ARG A 149 5.96 -0.85 5.24
CA ARG A 149 4.78 -1.30 5.99
C ARG A 149 3.46 -0.81 5.40
N VAL A 150 3.38 0.47 5.02
CA VAL A 150 2.16 1.05 4.43
C VAL A 150 1.90 0.49 3.02
N ALA A 151 2.96 0.15 2.28
CA ALA A 151 2.86 -0.54 1.00
C ALA A 151 2.46 -2.02 1.14
N GLY A 152 2.39 -2.56 2.37
CA GLY A 152 2.08 -3.97 2.60
C GLY A 152 3.20 -4.92 2.19
N ILE A 153 4.44 -4.41 2.08
CA ILE A 153 5.61 -5.23 1.87
C ILE A 153 5.92 -5.89 3.21
N ALA A 154 5.75 -7.22 3.26
CA ALA A 154 6.10 -7.99 4.45
C ALA A 154 7.60 -7.80 4.71
N GLN A 155 7.93 -7.04 5.75
CA GLN A 155 9.31 -7.00 6.24
C GLN A 155 9.63 -8.42 6.69
N SER A 156 10.53 -9.08 5.98
CA SER A 156 11.15 -10.28 6.50
C SER A 156 11.84 -9.86 7.79
N ASP A 157 11.34 -10.33 8.93
CA ASP A 157 11.87 -10.11 10.27
C ASP A 157 13.39 -10.36 10.28
N THR A 158 14.15 -9.34 9.94
CA THR A 158 15.58 -9.27 10.20
C THR A 158 15.66 -8.23 11.28
N GLY A 159 15.67 -8.71 12.53
CA GLY A 159 15.48 -7.92 13.73
C GLY A 159 16.56 -6.86 13.90
N GLU A 160 16.34 -5.70 13.32
CA GLU A 160 17.08 -4.49 13.65
C GLU A 160 16.22 -3.66 14.61
N VAL A 161 16.44 -3.92 15.90
CA VAL A 161 15.98 -3.05 16.97
C VAL A 161 16.60 -1.67 16.71
N PRO A 162 15.80 -0.61 16.44
CA PRO A 162 16.37 0.72 16.29
C PRO A 162 17.09 1.08 17.60
N PRO A 163 18.31 1.65 17.56
CA PRO A 163 18.98 2.11 18.77
C PRO A 163 18.08 3.16 19.40
N ASN A 164 17.56 2.83 20.58
CA ASN A 164 16.81 3.76 21.40
C ASN A 164 17.78 4.83 21.92
N GLU A 165 17.86 5.96 21.21
CA GLU A 165 18.66 7.12 21.61
C GLU A 165 18.05 7.90 22.79
N ASN A 166 16.98 7.42 23.41
CA ASN A 166 16.45 7.97 24.67
C ASN A 166 16.93 7.14 25.88
N GLY A 167 18.25 7.05 26.02
CA GLY A 167 18.90 6.77 27.29
C GLY A 167 19.25 8.09 27.97
N ALA A 168 18.28 8.65 28.69
CA ALA A 168 18.47 9.75 29.61
C ALA A 168 19.62 9.42 30.58
N ALA A 169 20.77 10.10 30.41
CA ALA A 169 21.77 10.23 31.45
C ALA A 169 21.26 11.29 32.44
N GLU A 170 20.24 10.93 33.22
CA GLU A 170 19.81 11.68 34.39
C GLU A 170 20.41 11.05 35.65
N ALA A 171 21.25 11.85 36.31
CA ALA A 171 21.60 11.86 37.73
C ALA A 171 22.40 10.67 38.33
N ALA A 172 23.68 10.94 38.57
CA ALA A 172 24.32 10.56 39.84
C ALA A 172 24.95 11.83 40.47
N PRO A 173 24.53 12.22 41.69
CA PRO A 173 25.10 13.34 42.44
C PRO A 173 26.14 12.82 43.44
N GLU A 174 27.38 13.30 43.42
CA GLU A 174 28.39 13.20 44.49
C GLU A 174 29.75 13.61 43.88
N ALA A 175 30.66 14.39 44.46
CA ALA A 175 30.75 15.02 45.76
C ALA A 175 31.68 16.24 45.59
N ARG A 176 31.38 17.35 46.29
CA ARG A 176 32.36 18.39 46.57
C ARG A 176 33.23 17.91 47.74
N PRO A 177 34.56 17.87 47.63
CA PRO A 177 35.40 18.00 48.82
C PRO A 177 35.74 19.48 49.00
N ASP A 178 35.01 20.11 49.91
CA ASP A 178 35.59 21.14 50.77
C ASP A 178 36.72 20.48 51.57
N ALA A 179 37.96 20.93 51.35
CA ALA A 179 39.02 20.81 52.34
C ALA A 179 39.92 22.05 52.21
N ASN A 180 39.62 22.99 53.10
CA ASN A 180 40.40 24.16 53.49
C ASN A 180 41.67 23.72 54.27
N PRO A 181 42.44 24.63 54.91
CA PRO A 181 43.73 25.16 54.52
C PRO A 181 44.91 24.62 55.36
N ALA A 182 46.14 24.88 54.89
CA ALA A 182 47.32 25.06 55.76
C ALA A 182 48.35 25.94 55.02
#